data_AF-A0A950UII6-F1
#
_entry.id   AF-A0A950UII6-F1
#
_cell.length_a   1.000
_cell.length_b   1.000
_cell.length_c   1.000
_cell.angle_alpha   90.00
_cell.angle_beta   90.00
_cell.angle_gamma   90.00
#
_symmetry.space_group_name_H-M   'P 1'
#
loop_
_entity.id
_entity.type
_entity.pdbx_description
1 polymer ?
#
loop_
_entity_poly.entity_id
_entity_poly.type
_entity_poly.pdbx_seq_one_letter_code
_entity_poly.pdbx_strand_id
1 'polypeptide(L)'
;MKGSTHRRCYCRDPKTGKPLGKSCPKLQGNRKHGSYSIRQELPPREDGTRRSFSRAGYESLKAAQADLNHIRALLGLADTDDPEGTALIAAMLEEVGAEKAPLPDVEETRRRLKSGQDLIGRLTVGEWLDQWLAGKRIRKSGLNRYEMDIRVHLKPHIGHHRLED
;
A
#
# COMPACT_ATOMS: atom_id res chain seq x y z
N MET A 1 2.30 -8.67 13.77
CA MET A 1 3.33 -8.57 12.70
C MET A 1 4.50 -7.70 13.17
N LYS A 2 5.75 -8.03 12.80
CA LYS A 2 6.94 -7.28 13.26
C LYS A 2 7.20 -6.07 12.37
N GLY A 3 7.38 -4.91 13.00
CA GLY A 3 7.88 -3.70 12.35
C GLY A 3 8.98 -3.07 13.18
N SER A 4 9.93 -2.43 12.52
CA SER A 4 11.12 -1.85 13.16
C SER A 4 11.52 -0.55 12.51
N THR A 5 12.06 0.34 13.33
CA THR A 5 12.81 1.51 12.88
C THR A 5 14.30 1.18 12.89
N HIS A 6 15.04 1.62 11.90
CA HIS A 6 16.50 1.53 11.88
C HIS A 6 17.13 2.80 11.31
N ARG A 7 18.40 3.03 11.60
CA ARG A 7 19.19 4.13 11.00
C ARG A 7 20.13 3.56 9.95
N ARG A 8 20.19 4.20 8.79
CA ARG A 8 21.08 3.82 7.68
C ARG A 8 21.90 5.02 7.21
N CYS A 9 23.17 4.79 6.93
CA CYS A 9 24.00 5.73 6.16
C CYS A 9 24.47 5.06 4.87
N TYR A 10 24.89 5.89 3.90
CA TYR A 10 25.42 5.43 2.62
C TYR A 10 26.95 5.58 2.52
N CYS A 11 27.64 5.76 3.64
CA CYS A 11 29.10 5.81 3.64
C CYS A 11 29.68 4.50 3.10
N ARG A 12 30.71 4.64 2.27
CA ARG A 12 31.47 3.53 1.69
C ARG A 12 32.87 3.51 2.27
N ASP A 13 33.42 2.31 2.37
CA ASP A 13 34.82 2.10 2.71
C ASP A 13 35.70 2.72 1.60
N PRO A 14 36.61 3.64 1.92
CA PRO A 14 37.49 4.26 0.92
C PRO A 14 38.39 3.25 0.18
N LYS A 15 38.75 2.12 0.82
CA LYS A 15 39.64 1.12 0.24
C LYS A 15 38.91 0.10 -0.63
N THR A 16 37.73 -0.34 -0.19
CA THR A 16 36.98 -1.43 -0.85
C THR A 16 35.77 -0.95 -1.66
N GLY A 17 35.34 0.30 -1.50
CA GLY A 17 34.15 0.86 -2.13
C GLY A 17 32.82 0.29 -1.62
N LYS A 18 32.86 -0.67 -0.69
CA LYS A 18 31.68 -1.36 -0.15
C LYS A 18 30.96 -0.48 0.90
N PRO A 19 29.62 -0.56 1.01
CA PRO A 19 28.88 0.15 2.06
C PRO A 19 29.33 -0.28 3.46
N LEU A 20 29.63 0.69 4.34
CA LEU A 20 30.05 0.43 5.72
C LEU A 20 28.90 -0.05 6.62
N GLY A 21 27.66 0.31 6.28
CA GLY A 21 26.46 -0.08 7.04
C GLY A 21 26.54 0.31 8.52
N LYS A 22 26.29 -0.66 9.41
CA LYS A 22 26.33 -0.47 10.88
C LYS A 22 27.73 -0.20 11.43
N SER A 23 28.78 -0.59 10.69
CA SER A 23 30.17 -0.39 11.08
C SER A 23 30.69 1.01 10.76
N CYS A 24 29.86 1.89 10.18
CA CYS A 24 30.26 3.25 9.88
C CYS A 24 30.56 4.03 11.18
N PRO A 25 31.80 4.51 11.39
CA PRO A 25 32.15 5.26 12.60
C PRO A 25 31.36 6.56 12.73
N LYS A 26 31.09 7.24 11.61
CA LYS A 26 30.27 8.47 11.56
C LYS A 26 28.83 8.19 12.00
N LEU A 27 28.30 7.02 11.66
CA LEU A 27 26.96 6.59 12.08
C LEU A 27 26.92 6.32 13.58
N GLN A 28 27.97 5.77 14.17
CA GLN A 28 28.00 5.48 15.61
C GLN A 28 28.26 6.75 16.44
N GLY A 29 29.19 7.60 15.98
CA GLY A 29 29.62 8.81 16.70
C GLY A 29 28.72 10.03 16.53
N ASN A 30 27.88 10.10 15.49
CA ASN A 30 27.01 11.25 15.25
C ASN A 30 25.56 10.82 14.97
N ARG A 31 24.63 11.26 15.84
CA ARG A 31 23.20 10.95 15.69
C ARG A 31 22.55 11.58 14.46
N LYS A 32 23.09 12.69 13.95
CA LYS A 32 22.65 13.36 12.71
C LYS A 32 23.21 12.70 11.45
N HIS A 33 24.10 11.71 11.58
CA HIS A 33 24.65 11.01 10.43
C HIS A 33 23.72 9.87 9.99
N GLY A 34 23.35 9.87 8.71
CA GLY A 34 22.39 8.93 8.16
C GLY A 34 20.95 9.34 8.41
N SER A 35 20.01 8.60 7.81
CA SER A 35 18.57 8.83 7.95
C SER A 35 17.93 7.67 8.69
N TYR A 36 16.86 7.96 9.44
CA TYR A 36 15.99 6.93 9.95
C TYR A 36 15.15 6.34 8.83
N SER A 37 14.75 5.09 8.99
CA SER A 37 13.95 4.33 8.06
C SER A 37 13.07 3.35 8.83
N ILE A 38 11.97 2.96 8.22
CA ILE A 38 11.03 1.99 8.77
C ILE A 38 10.91 0.80 7.83
N ARG A 39 10.65 -0.35 8.45
CA ARG A 39 10.23 -1.57 7.77
C ARG A 39 9.12 -2.21 8.58
N GLN A 40 7.99 -2.49 7.95
CA GLN A 40 6.85 -3.20 8.53
C GLN A 40 6.51 -4.38 7.62
N GLU A 41 6.55 -5.60 8.17
CA GLU A 41 6.01 -6.76 7.46
C GLU A 41 4.49 -6.58 7.34
N LEU A 42 3.98 -6.81 6.14
CA LEU A 42 2.55 -6.76 5.83
C LEU A 42 1.99 -8.20 5.78
N PRO A 43 0.67 -8.39 5.93
CA PRO A 43 0.02 -9.66 5.59
C PRO A 43 0.48 -10.16 4.22
N PRO A 44 0.69 -11.48 4.03
CA PRO A 44 1.10 -12.02 2.73
C PRO A 44 0.06 -11.74 1.64
N ARG A 45 0.48 -11.93 0.39
CA ARG A 45 -0.45 -11.94 -0.75
C ARG A 45 -1.26 -13.26 -0.75
N GLU A 46 -2.28 -13.33 -1.58
CA GLU A 46 -3.11 -14.54 -1.74
C GLU A 46 -2.30 -15.77 -2.18
N ASP A 47 -1.25 -15.57 -2.99
CA ASP A 47 -0.31 -16.61 -3.42
C ASP A 47 0.68 -17.03 -2.31
N GLY A 48 0.55 -16.47 -1.10
CA GLY A 48 1.43 -16.73 0.04
C GLY A 48 2.78 -16.00 0.00
N THR A 49 3.06 -15.24 -1.06
CA THR A 49 4.31 -14.49 -1.15
C THR A 49 4.36 -13.35 -0.13
N ARG A 50 5.56 -13.08 0.37
CA ARG A 50 5.79 -12.07 1.41
C ARG A 50 5.83 -10.67 0.79
N ARG A 51 5.25 -9.71 1.52
CA ARG A 51 5.36 -8.28 1.22
C ARG A 51 5.66 -7.46 2.47
N SER A 52 6.25 -6.28 2.27
CA SER A 52 6.63 -5.40 3.36
C SER A 52 6.53 -3.94 2.93
N PHE A 53 6.10 -3.09 3.85
CA PHE A 53 6.22 -1.65 3.71
C PHE A 53 7.63 -1.21 4.14
N SER A 54 8.28 -0.34 3.35
CA SER A 54 9.49 0.34 3.79
C SER A 54 9.53 1.78 3.32
N ARG A 55 9.97 2.67 4.22
CA ARG A 55 10.19 4.09 3.91
C ARG A 55 11.46 4.57 4.60
N ALA A 56 12.20 5.45 3.95
CA ALA A 56 13.43 6.04 4.46
C ALA A 56 13.38 7.56 4.36
N GLY A 57 14.39 8.25 4.93
CA GLY A 57 14.52 9.70 4.84
C GLY A 57 13.98 10.47 6.04
N TYR A 58 13.67 9.78 7.15
CA TYR A 58 13.22 10.46 8.36
C TYR A 58 14.39 11.14 9.08
N GLU A 59 14.17 12.38 9.51
CA GLU A 59 15.16 13.19 10.24
C GLU A 59 15.34 12.74 11.70
N SER A 60 14.32 12.11 12.29
CA SER A 60 14.34 11.67 13.68
C SER A 60 13.72 10.29 13.88
N LEU A 61 14.14 9.62 14.95
CA LEU A 61 13.52 8.37 15.41
C LEU A 61 12.04 8.57 15.71
N LYS A 62 11.67 9.71 16.30
CA LYS A 62 10.28 10.03 16.66
C LYS A 62 9.39 10.10 15.41
N ALA A 63 9.85 10.76 14.35
CA ALA A 63 9.11 10.83 13.08
C ALA A 63 8.94 9.44 12.44
N ALA A 64 10.02 8.65 12.40
CA ALA A 64 9.96 7.27 11.90
C ALA A 64 8.99 6.41 12.74
N GLN A 65 9.02 6.54 14.07
CA GLN A 65 8.14 5.79 14.95
C GLN A 65 6.66 6.21 14.82
N ALA A 66 6.40 7.49 14.55
CA ALA A 66 5.05 7.99 14.28
C ALA A 66 4.44 7.34 13.03
N ASP A 67 5.16 7.37 11.90
CA ASP A 67 4.70 6.68 10.67
C ASP A 67 4.55 5.17 10.89
N LEU A 68 5.46 4.53 11.63
CA LEU A 68 5.35 3.10 11.94
C LEU A 68 4.08 2.79 12.77
N ASN A 69 3.73 3.67 13.72
CA ASN A 69 2.50 3.54 14.50
C ASN A 69 1.26 3.79 13.62
N HIS A 70 1.32 4.76 12.71
CA HIS A 70 0.25 5.05 11.76
C HIS A 70 -0.03 3.84 10.85
N ILE A 71 1.02 3.22 10.31
CA ILE A 71 0.88 1.99 9.49
C ILE A 71 0.27 0.86 10.31
N ARG A 72 0.66 0.72 11.59
CA ARG A 72 0.05 -0.29 12.49
C ARG A 72 -1.42 0.01 12.77
N ALA A 73 -1.79 1.28 12.90
CA ALA A 73 -3.18 1.68 13.07
C ALA A 73 -4.01 1.33 11.81
N LEU A 74 -3.47 1.60 10.62
CA LEU A 74 -4.11 1.21 9.35
C LEU A 74 -4.29 -0.31 9.27
N LEU A 75 -3.25 -1.10 9.57
CA LEU A 75 -3.33 -2.57 9.61
C LEU A 75 -4.33 -3.10 10.64
N GLY A 76 -4.61 -2.33 11.70
CA GLY A 76 -5.60 -2.67 12.72
C GLY A 76 -7.03 -2.24 12.39
N LEU A 77 -7.30 -1.76 11.18
CA LEU A 77 -8.65 -1.38 10.75
C LEU A 77 -9.52 -2.58 10.34
N ALA A 78 -8.92 -3.66 9.85
CA ALA A 78 -9.63 -4.90 9.56
C ALA A 78 -9.76 -5.74 10.82
N ASP A 79 -10.94 -6.32 11.02
CA ASP A 79 -11.19 -7.26 12.10
C ASP A 79 -10.43 -8.58 11.86
N THR A 80 -10.21 -9.37 12.92
CA THR A 80 -9.37 -10.58 12.83
C THR A 80 -10.00 -11.67 11.96
N ASP A 81 -11.32 -11.63 11.78
CA ASP A 81 -12.12 -12.52 10.94
C ASP A 81 -12.43 -11.91 9.54
N ASP A 82 -11.78 -10.80 9.19
CA ASP A 82 -11.91 -10.14 7.89
C ASP A 82 -10.62 -10.28 7.04
N PRO A 83 -10.42 -11.45 6.39
CA PRO A 83 -9.25 -11.67 5.53
C PRO A 83 -9.27 -10.78 4.29
N GLU A 84 -10.45 -10.40 3.80
CA GLU A 84 -10.62 -9.54 2.62
C GLU A 84 -10.18 -8.11 2.93
N GLY A 85 -10.70 -7.50 3.99
CA GLY A 85 -10.27 -6.18 4.45
C GLY A 85 -8.79 -6.14 4.83
N THR A 86 -8.28 -7.22 5.44
CA THR A 86 -6.84 -7.36 5.72
C THR A 86 -6.02 -7.34 4.43
N ALA A 87 -6.46 -8.07 3.39
CA ALA A 87 -5.79 -8.10 2.09
C ALA A 87 -5.81 -6.73 1.41
N LEU A 88 -6.94 -6.02 1.45
CA LEU A 88 -7.12 -4.67 0.89
C LEU A 88 -6.21 -3.64 1.54
N ILE A 89 -6.19 -3.55 2.87
CA ILE A 89 -5.33 -2.59 3.60
C ILE A 89 -3.85 -2.87 3.28
N ALA A 90 -3.45 -4.13 3.27
CA ALA A 90 -2.08 -4.50 3.02
C ALA A 90 -1.67 -4.24 1.55
N ALA A 91 -2.61 -4.37 0.61
CA ALA A 91 -2.42 -4.05 -0.80
C ALA A 91 -2.33 -2.53 -1.05
N MET A 92 -3.13 -1.73 -0.32
CA MET A 92 -3.06 -0.27 -0.28
C MET A 92 -1.70 0.20 0.26
N LEU A 93 -1.27 -0.31 1.42
CA LEU A 93 0.01 0.06 2.04
C LEU A 93 1.20 -0.26 1.13
N GLU A 94 1.14 -1.38 0.43
CA GLU A 94 2.17 -1.75 -0.55
C GLU A 94 2.29 -0.73 -1.69
N GLU A 95 1.16 -0.24 -2.23
CA GLU A 95 1.15 0.84 -3.24
C GLU A 95 1.75 2.13 -2.69
N VAL A 96 1.27 2.58 -1.53
CA VAL A 96 1.76 3.79 -0.84
C VAL A 96 3.26 3.71 -0.58
N GLY A 97 3.77 2.52 -0.25
CA GLY A 97 5.20 2.27 -0.08
C GLY A 97 5.98 2.35 -1.39
N ALA A 98 5.47 1.73 -2.46
CA ALA A 98 6.09 1.70 -3.77
C ALA A 98 6.18 3.10 -4.41
N GLU A 99 5.09 3.86 -4.34
CA GLU A 99 4.98 5.21 -4.91
C GLU A 99 5.60 6.29 -4.01
N LYS A 100 5.92 5.93 -2.75
CA LYS A 100 6.34 6.87 -1.70
C LYS A 100 5.29 7.97 -1.45
N ALA A 101 4.02 7.67 -1.68
CA ALA A 101 2.90 8.56 -1.45
C ALA A 101 2.73 8.85 0.07
N PRO A 102 2.05 9.94 0.47
CA PRO A 102 1.67 10.17 1.86
C PRO A 102 0.89 8.97 2.45
N LEU A 103 1.02 8.73 3.76
CA LEU A 103 0.19 7.72 4.42
C LEU A 103 -1.27 8.21 4.42
N PRO A 104 -2.25 7.34 4.08
CA PRO A 104 -3.66 7.72 4.09
C PRO A 104 -4.15 7.95 5.51
N ASP A 105 -5.15 8.80 5.67
CA ASP A 105 -5.78 9.06 6.97
C ASP A 105 -6.48 7.80 7.50
N VAL A 106 -6.32 7.51 8.79
CA VAL A 106 -6.82 6.27 9.41
C VAL A 106 -8.35 6.24 9.45
N GLU A 107 -8.98 7.35 9.79
CA GLU A 107 -10.44 7.42 9.91
C GLU A 107 -11.12 7.38 8.55
N GLU A 108 -10.56 8.09 7.57
CA GLU A 108 -11.05 8.02 6.19
C GLU A 108 -10.90 6.62 5.60
N THR A 109 -9.75 5.97 5.79
CA THR A 109 -9.53 4.58 5.35
C THR A 109 -10.56 3.65 6.00
N ARG A 110 -10.86 3.84 7.30
CA ARG A 110 -11.90 3.07 7.99
C ARG A 110 -13.28 3.26 7.36
N ARG A 111 -13.66 4.50 7.04
CA ARG A 111 -14.95 4.81 6.42
C ARG A 111 -15.08 4.15 5.06
N ARG A 112 -14.05 4.22 4.22
CA ARG A 112 -14.02 3.59 2.90
C ARG A 112 -14.13 2.07 3.00
N LEU A 113 -13.32 1.46 3.87
CA LEU A 113 -13.36 0.01 4.12
C LEU A 113 -14.77 -0.45 4.54
N LYS A 114 -15.38 0.23 5.52
CA LYS A 114 -16.73 -0.11 6.01
C LYS A 114 -17.84 0.08 4.98
N SER A 115 -17.65 1.00 4.03
CA SER A 115 -18.62 1.26 2.96
C SER A 115 -18.37 0.43 1.70
N GLY A 116 -17.36 -0.45 1.70
CA GLY A 116 -16.97 -1.23 0.53
C GLY A 116 -16.42 -0.37 -0.61
N GLN A 117 -16.02 0.87 -0.33
CA GLN A 117 -15.30 1.70 -1.30
C GLN A 117 -13.87 1.17 -1.42
N ASP A 118 -13.33 1.20 -2.63
CA ASP A 118 -11.96 0.75 -2.86
C ASP A 118 -10.99 1.61 -2.02
N LEU A 119 -10.10 0.94 -1.29
CA LEU A 119 -9.04 1.59 -0.51
C LEU A 119 -7.86 1.98 -1.37
N ILE A 120 -7.77 1.33 -2.51
CA ILE A 120 -6.73 1.55 -3.47
C ILE A 120 -7.42 2.30 -4.61
N GLY A 121 -6.83 3.34 -5.17
CA GLY A 121 -7.31 3.84 -6.46
C GLY A 121 -7.04 2.82 -7.59
N ARG A 122 -7.05 1.51 -7.31
CA ARG A 122 -6.69 0.44 -8.24
C ARG A 122 -7.84 0.06 -9.13
N LEU A 123 -9.08 0.16 -8.66
CA LEU A 123 -10.20 -0.21 -9.49
C LEU A 123 -10.25 0.74 -10.68
N THR A 124 -9.84 0.22 -11.82
CA THR A 124 -10.10 0.89 -13.08
C THR A 124 -11.61 0.89 -13.32
N VAL A 125 -12.09 1.85 -14.10
CA VAL A 125 -13.49 1.85 -14.54
C VAL A 125 -13.83 0.49 -15.19
N GLY A 126 -12.89 -0.15 -15.88
CA GLY A 126 -13.09 -1.46 -16.50
C GLY A 126 -13.35 -2.58 -15.49
N GLU A 127 -12.57 -2.65 -14.41
CA GLU A 127 -12.75 -3.65 -13.35
C GLU A 127 -14.01 -3.37 -12.53
N TRP A 128 -14.35 -2.10 -12.30
CA TRP A 128 -15.61 -1.72 -11.66
C TRP A 128 -16.82 -2.16 -12.48
N LEU A 129 -16.78 -1.98 -13.81
CA LEU A 129 -17.85 -2.40 -14.71
C LEU A 129 -18.06 -3.92 -14.69
N ASP A 130 -16.99 -4.71 -14.54
CA ASP A 130 -17.10 -6.18 -14.41
C ASP A 130 -17.82 -6.57 -13.11
N GLN A 131 -17.42 -5.98 -11.99
CA GLN A 131 -18.05 -6.22 -10.69
C GLN A 131 -19.52 -5.77 -10.68
N TRP A 132 -19.79 -4.59 -11.23
CA TRP A 132 -21.13 -4.05 -11.36
C TRP A 132 -22.03 -4.96 -12.20
N LEU A 133 -21.53 -5.46 -13.34
CA LEU A 133 -22.27 -6.36 -14.22
C LEU A 133 -22.55 -7.70 -13.53
N ALA A 134 -21.56 -8.26 -12.82
CA ALA A 134 -21.71 -9.52 -12.06
C ALA A 134 -22.77 -9.41 -10.95
N GLY A 135 -22.94 -8.24 -10.34
CA GLY A 135 -23.96 -7.98 -9.32
C GLY A 135 -25.38 -7.74 -9.84
N LYS A 136 -25.59 -7.59 -11.16
CA LYS A 136 -26.92 -7.24 -11.71
C LYS A 136 -27.87 -8.43 -11.73
N ARG A 137 -29.03 -8.27 -11.09
CA ARG A 137 -30.15 -9.23 -11.12
C ARG A 137 -31.29 -8.70 -12.00
N ILE A 138 -31.13 -8.83 -13.32
CA ILE A 138 -32.11 -8.40 -14.34
C ILE A 138 -32.35 -9.51 -15.38
N ARG A 139 -33.30 -9.30 -16.29
CA ARG A 139 -33.58 -10.25 -17.39
C ARG A 139 -32.32 -10.48 -18.24
N LYS A 140 -32.14 -11.71 -18.72
CA LYS A 140 -30.98 -12.15 -19.53
C LYS A 140 -30.69 -11.25 -20.73
N SER A 141 -31.73 -10.77 -21.43
CA SER A 141 -31.57 -9.84 -22.55
C SER A 141 -30.95 -8.51 -22.14
N GLY A 142 -31.27 -8.01 -20.94
CA GLY A 142 -30.67 -6.80 -20.38
C GLY A 142 -29.21 -7.01 -19.98
N LEU A 143 -28.89 -8.15 -19.37
CA LEU A 143 -27.50 -8.52 -19.05
C LEU A 143 -26.64 -8.59 -20.31
N ASN A 144 -27.09 -9.31 -21.35
CA ASN A 144 -26.35 -9.45 -22.60
C ASN A 144 -26.08 -8.10 -23.28
N ARG A 145 -27.04 -7.16 -23.21
CA ARG A 145 -26.85 -5.81 -23.74
C ARG A 145 -25.78 -5.05 -22.95
N TYR A 146 -25.85 -5.06 -21.62
CA TYR A 146 -24.83 -4.40 -20.80
C TYR A 146 -23.44 -5.02 -20.97
N GLU A 147 -23.34 -6.34 -21.08
CA GLU A 147 -22.08 -7.01 -21.38
C GLU A 147 -21.47 -6.53 -22.71
N MET A 148 -22.30 -6.43 -23.76
CA MET A 148 -21.89 -5.92 -25.06
C MET A 148 -21.44 -4.45 -24.95
N ASP A 149 -22.25 -3.59 -24.33
CA ASP A 149 -21.94 -2.16 -24.17
C ASP A 149 -20.63 -1.95 -23.38
N ILE A 150 -20.45 -2.72 -22.31
CA ILE A 150 -19.23 -2.68 -21.48
C ILE A 150 -18.02 -3.11 -22.29
N ARG A 151 -18.10 -4.25 -23.00
CA ARG A 151 -16.98 -4.81 -23.76
C ARG A 151 -16.61 -3.98 -24.98
N VAL A 152 -17.59 -3.44 -25.70
CA VAL A 152 -17.39 -2.78 -27.00
C VAL A 152 -17.19 -1.27 -26.85
N HIS A 153 -17.89 -0.62 -25.92
CA HIS A 153 -17.92 0.84 -25.85
C HIS A 153 -17.23 1.38 -24.61
N LEU A 154 -17.48 0.84 -23.43
CA LEU A 154 -16.95 1.46 -22.20
C LEU A 154 -15.50 1.07 -21.95
N LYS A 155 -15.19 -0.23 -21.86
CA LYS A 155 -13.83 -0.70 -21.54
C LYS A 155 -12.75 -0.17 -22.48
N PRO A 156 -12.95 -0.14 -23.82
CA PRO A 156 -11.91 0.37 -24.72
C PRO A 156 -11.60 1.85 -24.55
N HIS A 157 -12.58 2.67 -24.15
CA HIS A 157 -12.42 4.13 -24.11
C HIS A 157 -12.08 4.64 -22.72
N ILE A 158 -12.74 4.12 -21.67
CA ILE A 158 -12.59 4.62 -20.30
C ILE A 158 -12.12 3.57 -19.32
N GLY A 159 -12.05 2.30 -19.73
CA GLY A 159 -11.78 1.20 -18.82
C GLY A 159 -10.39 1.18 -18.20
N HIS A 160 -9.46 2.02 -18.66
CA HIS A 160 -8.10 2.14 -18.14
C HIS A 160 -7.93 3.31 -17.16
N HIS A 161 -8.93 4.20 -17.04
CA HIS A 161 -8.94 5.26 -16.03
C HIS A 161 -9.20 4.67 -14.65
N ARG A 162 -8.58 5.25 -13.62
CA ARG A 162 -8.92 4.89 -12.24
C ARG A 162 -10.29 5.48 -11.91
N LEU A 163 -11.07 4.80 -11.07
CA LEU A 163 -12.41 5.26 -10.69
C LEU A 163 -12.39 6.60 -9.92
N GLU A 164 -11.23 7.00 -9.39
CA GLU A 164 -11.03 8.24 -8.61
C GLU A 164 -10.44 9.40 -9.44
N ASP A 165 -10.14 9.21 -10.73
CA ASP A 165 -9.57 10.24 -11.63
C ASP A 165 -10.61 11.27 -12.11
#